data_AF-A0A7Y5H8R0-F1
#
_entry.id   AF-A0A7Y5H8R0-F1
#
_cell.length_a   1.000
_cell.length_b   1.000
_cell.length_c   1.000
_cell.angle_alpha   90.00
_cell.angle_beta   90.00
_cell.angle_gamma   90.00
#
_symmetry.space_group_name_H-M   'P 1'
#
loop_
_entity.id
_entity.type
_entity.pdbx_description
1 polymer ?
#
loop_
_entity_poly.entity_id
_entity_poly.type
_entity_poly.pdbx_seq_one_letter_code
_entity_poly.pdbx_strand_id
1 'polypeptide(L)'
;MPAAASRIPITRIQTGLRLEKRMVKVLKAVAEYYDMSMSALVEEIVLHAFEGPGAFAFGKPAVKRIREFRRLYGMDYGVHDSPRFAEKPAPARR
;
A
#
# COMPACT_ATOMS: atom_id res chain seq x y z
N MET A 1 22.74 -12.50 -24.48
CA MET A 1 22.91 -11.13 -23.93
C MET A 1 21.51 -10.55 -23.76
N PRO A 2 20.96 -10.37 -22.54
CA PRO A 2 19.67 -9.70 -22.42
C PRO A 2 19.85 -8.25 -22.90
N ALA A 3 18.94 -7.79 -23.77
CA ALA A 3 18.95 -6.43 -24.29
C ALA A 3 19.01 -5.43 -23.11
N ALA A 4 19.93 -4.47 -23.18
CA ALA A 4 20.09 -3.45 -22.15
C ALA A 4 18.76 -2.71 -21.98
N ALA A 5 18.03 -3.00 -20.89
CA ALA A 5 16.74 -2.42 -20.63
C ALA A 5 16.86 -0.89 -20.59
N SER A 6 16.14 -0.20 -21.47
CA SER A 6 16.11 1.26 -21.54
C SER A 6 15.66 1.81 -20.19
N ARG A 7 16.50 2.65 -19.56
CA ARG A 7 16.15 3.25 -18.26
C ARG A 7 15.07 4.31 -18.45
N ILE A 8 14.00 4.21 -17.67
CA ILE A 8 12.94 5.23 -17.62
C ILE A 8 13.39 6.35 -16.66
N PRO A 9 13.57 7.60 -17.11
CA PRO A 9 13.89 8.70 -16.21
C PRO A 9 12.71 9.02 -15.28
N ILE A 10 12.99 9.15 -13.99
CA ILE A 10 11.97 9.41 -12.97
C ILE A 10 12.42 10.50 -11.99
N THR A 11 11.47 11.30 -11.51
CA THR A 11 11.67 12.25 -10.41
C THR A 11 10.96 11.71 -9.17
N ARG A 12 11.62 11.75 -8.00
CA ARG A 12 11.01 11.34 -6.73
C ARG A 12 10.69 12.54 -5.85
N ILE A 13 9.62 12.44 -5.07
CA ILE A 13 9.18 13.45 -4.09
C ILE A 13 8.92 12.83 -2.72
N GLN A 14 8.95 13.65 -1.67
CA GLN A 14 8.69 13.24 -0.29
C GLN A 14 7.20 13.42 0.05
N THR A 15 6.55 12.34 0.48
CA THR A 15 5.11 12.31 0.84
C THR A 15 4.85 11.56 2.16
N GLY A 16 5.89 11.40 2.98
CA GLY A 16 5.99 10.36 4.02
C GLY A 16 6.77 9.16 3.50
N LEU A 17 6.51 8.77 2.25
CA LEU A 17 7.34 7.85 1.47
C LEU A 17 8.02 8.60 0.31
N ARG A 18 9.18 8.11 -0.12
CA ARG A 18 9.91 8.65 -1.28
C ARG A 18 9.45 7.97 -2.57
N LEU A 19 8.40 8.51 -3.19
CA LEU A 19 7.71 7.93 -4.35
C LEU A 19 7.98 8.72 -5.64
N GLU A 20 7.68 8.11 -6.79
CA GLU A 20 7.79 8.76 -8.09
C GLU A 20 6.71 9.84 -8.26
N LYS A 21 7.07 10.99 -8.84
CA LYS A 21 6.23 12.19 -8.89
C LYS A 21 4.91 11.99 -9.65
N ARG A 22 4.91 11.28 -10.77
CA ARG A 22 3.70 11.00 -11.57
C ARG A 22 2.83 9.96 -10.87
N MET A 23 3.42 8.93 -10.26
CA MET A 23 2.71 7.95 -9.43
C MET A 23 1.93 8.65 -8.32
N VAL A 24 2.55 9.60 -7.60
CA VAL A 24 1.83 10.37 -6.57
C VAL A 24 0.65 11.14 -7.16
N LYS A 25 0.78 11.73 -8.35
CA LYS A 25 -0.34 12.42 -9.01
C LYS A 25 -1.49 11.47 -9.33
N VAL A 26 -1.18 10.27 -9.83
CA VAL A 26 -2.18 9.24 -10.13
C VAL A 26 -2.85 8.75 -8.85
N LEU A 27 -2.09 8.46 -7.80
CA LEU A 27 -2.65 8.06 -6.50
C LEU A 27 -3.61 9.12 -5.94
N LYS A 28 -3.25 10.40 -6.04
CA LYS A 28 -4.13 11.51 -5.63
C LYS A 28 -5.41 11.56 -6.46
N ALA A 29 -5.31 11.42 -7.79
CA ALA A 29 -6.47 11.44 -8.67
C ALA A 29 -7.41 10.24 -8.42
N VAL A 30 -6.86 9.06 -8.13
CA VAL A 30 -7.64 7.87 -7.78
C VAL A 30 -8.34 8.05 -6.44
N ALA A 31 -7.64 8.58 -5.44
CA ALA A 31 -8.23 8.87 -4.12
C ALA A 31 -9.41 9.85 -4.26
N GLU A 32 -9.23 10.92 -5.03
CA GLU A 32 -10.29 11.89 -5.35
C GLU A 32 -11.48 11.24 -6.07
N TYR A 33 -11.22 10.39 -7.07
CA TYR A 33 -12.26 9.74 -7.86
C TYR A 33 -13.17 8.83 -7.02
N TYR A 34 -12.62 8.17 -6.00
CA TYR A 34 -13.36 7.29 -5.10
C TYR A 34 -13.82 7.98 -3.81
N ASP A 35 -13.68 9.31 -3.71
CA ASP A 35 -14.03 10.10 -2.51
C ASP A 35 -13.41 9.52 -1.22
N MET A 36 -12.14 9.12 -1.30
CA MET A 36 -11.40 8.52 -0.18
C MET A 36 -10.07 9.23 0.07
N SER A 37 -9.52 9.06 1.27
CA SER A 37 -8.20 9.59 1.61
C SER A 37 -7.08 8.81 0.91
N MET A 38 -5.96 9.48 0.64
CA MET A 38 -4.77 8.83 0.08
C MET A 38 -4.22 7.74 1.01
N SER A 39 -4.39 7.87 2.33
CA SER A 39 -4.02 6.82 3.29
C SER A 39 -4.90 5.59 3.15
N ALA A 40 -6.23 5.75 3.09
CA ALA A 40 -7.17 4.64 2.90
C ALA A 40 -6.89 3.89 1.59
N LEU A 41 -6.63 4.61 0.50
CA LEU A 41 -6.25 4.01 -0.79
C LEU A 41 -4.97 3.16 -0.67
N VAL A 42 -3.95 3.68 0.02
CA VAL A 42 -2.69 2.95 0.20
C VAL A 42 -2.88 1.71 1.06
N GLU A 43 -3.68 1.79 2.12
CA GLU A 43 -4.02 0.65 2.97
C GLU A 43 -4.73 -0.45 2.17
N GLU A 44 -5.72 -0.08 1.34
CA GLU A 44 -6.43 -1.02 0.48
C GLU A 44 -5.50 -1.71 -0.53
N ILE A 45 -4.62 -0.95 -1.18
CA ILE A 45 -3.61 -1.51 -2.10
C ILE A 45 -2.67 -2.47 -1.37
N VAL A 46 -2.22 -2.13 -0.16
CA VAL A 46 -1.32 -2.97 0.63
C VAL A 46 -2.00 -4.26 1.06
N LEU A 47 -3.26 -4.20 1.50
CA LEU A 47 -4.02 -5.41 1.84
C LEU A 47 -4.15 -6.35 0.63
N HIS A 48 -4.47 -5.82 -0.55
CA HIS A 48 -4.50 -6.59 -1.79
C HIS A 48 -3.11 -7.11 -2.22
N ALA A 49 -2.03 -6.43 -1.84
CA ALA A 49 -0.69 -6.93 -2.10
C ALA A 49 -0.30 -8.07 -1.13
N PHE A 50 -0.87 -8.09 0.08
CA PHE A 50 -0.60 -9.12 1.08
C PHE A 50 -1.53 -10.34 0.95
N GLU A 51 -2.68 -10.21 0.31
CA GLU A 51 -3.70 -11.25 0.16
C GLU A 51 -4.30 -11.30 -1.27
N GLY A 52 -4.91 -12.43 -1.64
CA GLY A 52 -5.60 -12.54 -2.93
C GLY A 52 -4.66 -12.52 -4.16
N PRO A 53 -5.16 -12.14 -5.35
CA PRO A 53 -4.37 -12.11 -6.58
C PRO A 53 -3.18 -11.13 -6.54
N GLY A 54 -3.24 -10.06 -5.76
CA GLY A 54 -2.14 -9.09 -5.69
C GLY A 54 -0.88 -9.65 -4.99
N ALA A 55 -1.02 -10.71 -4.18
CA ALA A 55 0.10 -11.42 -3.60
C ALA A 55 1.04 -12.04 -4.64
N PHE A 56 0.62 -12.19 -5.91
CA PHE A 56 1.51 -12.59 -7.02
C PHE A 56 2.63 -11.58 -7.30
N ALA A 57 2.50 -10.33 -6.85
CA ALA A 57 3.59 -9.36 -6.86
C ALA A 57 4.79 -9.83 -6.02
N PHE A 58 4.58 -10.77 -5.10
CA PHE A 58 5.59 -11.39 -4.27
C PHE A 58 5.74 -12.89 -4.62
N GLY A 59 6.98 -13.39 -4.65
CA GLY A 59 7.22 -14.83 -4.81
C GLY A 59 6.65 -15.64 -3.64
N LYS A 60 6.34 -16.92 -3.86
CA LYS A 60 5.80 -17.83 -2.81
C LYS A 60 6.55 -17.76 -1.46
N PRO A 61 7.90 -17.70 -1.41
CA PRO A 61 8.63 -17.58 -0.14
C PRO A 61 8.34 -16.27 0.60
N ALA A 62 8.24 -15.15 -0.13
CA ALA A 62 7.96 -13.84 0.44
C ALA A 62 6.53 -13.77 1.00
N VAL A 63 5.54 -14.32 0.28
CA VAL A 63 4.15 -14.39 0.75
C VAL A 63 4.01 -15.21 2.04
N LYS A 64 4.80 -16.29 2.20
CA LYS A 64 4.85 -17.05 3.46
C LYS A 64 5.37 -16.17 4.61
N ARG A 65 6.42 -15.40 4.36
CA ARG A 65 7.01 -14.51 5.38
C ARG A 65 6.09 -13.35 5.75
N ILE A 66 5.41 -12.75 4.78
CA ILE A 66 4.39 -11.71 5.02
C ILE A 66 3.30 -12.23 5.96
N ARG A 67 2.80 -13.45 5.73
CA ARG A 67 1.80 -14.09 6.61
C ARG A 67 2.32 -14.30 8.03
N GLU A 68 3.58 -14.69 8.19
CA GLU A 68 4.20 -14.82 9.52
C GLU A 68 4.33 -13.46 10.22
N PHE A 69 4.76 -12.40 9.51
CA PHE A 69 4.82 -11.06 10.08
C PHE A 69 3.45 -10.56 10.51
N ARG A 70 2.39 -10.79 9.71
CA ARG A 70 1.02 -10.44 10.09
C ARG A 70 0.60 -11.08 11.41
N ARG A 71 0.91 -12.38 11.59
CA ARG A 71 0.66 -13.09 12.86
C ARG A 71 1.45 -12.48 14.02
N LEU A 72 2.73 -12.18 13.81
CA LEU A 72 3.61 -11.61 14.85
C LEU A 72 3.15 -10.23 15.33
N TYR A 73 2.66 -9.40 14.42
CA TYR A 73 2.19 -8.05 14.74
C TYR A 73 0.69 -7.98 15.07
N GLY A 74 -0.02 -9.11 15.13
CA GLY A 74 -1.46 -9.13 15.43
C GLY A 74 -2.33 -8.47 14.36
N MET A 75 -1.88 -8.46 13.10
CA MET A 75 -2.64 -7.93 11.97
C MET A 75 -3.69 -8.96 11.52
N ASP A 76 -4.88 -8.90 12.11
CA ASP A 76 -5.97 -9.87 12.02
C ASP A 76 -7.10 -9.49 11.04
N TYR A 77 -6.92 -8.39 10.30
CA TYR A 77 -7.81 -7.91 9.25
C TYR A 77 -7.27 -8.22 7.84
N GLY A 78 -8.17 -8.28 6.86
CA GLY A 78 -7.85 -8.57 5.46
C GLY A 78 -8.40 -7.53 4.48
N VAL A 79 -8.34 -7.86 3.19
CA VAL A 79 -8.80 -7.00 2.07
C VAL A 79 -10.22 -6.48 2.24
N HIS A 80 -11.12 -7.28 2.84
CA HIS A 80 -12.53 -6.91 2.99
C HIS A 80 -12.84 -6.07 4.23
N ASP A 81 -11.83 -5.83 5.09
CA ASP A 81 -12.01 -5.13 6.35
C ASP A 81 -11.60 -3.66 6.30
N SER A 82 -10.91 -3.19 5.24
CA SER A 82 -10.51 -1.78 5.11
C SER A 82 -11.68 -0.79 5.25
N PRO A 83 -12.91 -1.05 4.75
CA PRO A 83 -14.01 -0.11 4.92
C PRO A 83 -14.52 -0.01 6.37
N ARG A 84 -14.11 -0.94 7.24
CA ARG A 84 -14.52 -1.02 8.65
C ARG A 84 -13.54 -0.31 9.59
N PHE A 85 -12.44 0.25 9.06
CA PHE A 85 -11.44 0.91 9.89
C PHE A 85 -12.04 2.18 10.48
N ALA A 86 -11.90 2.31 11.80
CA ALA A 86 -12.31 3.48 12.55
C ALA A 86 -11.10 4.01 13.32
N GLU A 87 -10.85 5.32 13.22
CA GLU A 87 -9.81 5.95 14.01
C GLU A 87 -10.20 5.96 15.48
N LYS A 88 -9.26 5.58 16.34
CA LYS A 88 -9.43 5.80 17.78
C LYS A 88 -9.32 7.31 18.04
N PRO A 89 -10.25 7.91 18.82
CA PRO A 89 -10.17 9.31 19.14
C PRO A 89 -8.82 9.60 19.82
N ALA A 90 -8.13 10.65 19.34
CA ALA A 90 -6.88 11.06 19.95
C ALA A 90 -7.12 11.36 21.43
N PRO A 91 -6.21 10.93 22.34
CA PRO A 91 -6.35 11.27 23.75
C PRO A 91 -6.37 12.79 23.89
N ALA A 92 -7.36 13.31 24.62
CA ALA A 92 -7.45 14.74 24.92
C ALA A 92 -6.11 15.18 25.52
N ARG A 93 -5.43 16.11 24.85
CA ARG A 93 -4.21 16.71 25.37
C ARG A 93 -4.58 17.40 26.69
N ARG A 94 -4.10 16.85 27.80
CA ARG A 94 -4.13 17.49 29.12
C ARG A 94 -2.96 18.45 29.24
#